data_AF-A0A2V6FXY9-F1
#
_entry.id   AF-A0A2V6FXY9-F1
#
_cell.length_a   1.000
_cell.length_b   1.000
_cell.length_c   1.000
_cell.angle_alpha   90.00
_cell.angle_beta   90.00
_cell.angle_gamma   90.00
#
_symmetry.space_group_name_H-M   'P 1'
#
loop_
_entity.id
_entity.type
_entity.pdbx_description
1 polymer ?
#
loop_
_entity_poly.entity_id
_entity_poly.type
_entity_poly.pdbx_seq_one_letter_code
_entity_poly.pdbx_strand_id
1 'polypeptide(L)'
;MQTDDIRCLGSMSYNVDIGVAGGALWATGSLKQTVELRCVVCLLKFVHEVRVPAFAMRTELHGPETIDLTPFLREDLLLNLPPHPRCDRDGCVVCEVTQRRAAPAEAKRNVAWSALDKLKIKR
;
A
#
# COMPACT_ATOMS: atom_id res chain seq x y z
N MET A 1 7.53 12.14 -18.04
CA MET A 1 8.05 12.09 -16.67
C MET A 1 7.04 11.34 -15.84
N GLN A 2 7.36 10.10 -15.45
CA GLN A 2 6.45 9.22 -14.72
C GLN A 2 6.49 9.65 -13.26
N THR A 3 5.39 10.17 -12.73
CA THR A 3 5.30 10.57 -11.33
C THR A 3 5.04 9.31 -10.53
N ASP A 4 6.06 8.72 -9.91
CA ASP A 4 5.86 7.55 -9.06
C ASP A 4 4.93 7.92 -7.89
N ASP A 5 3.78 7.25 -7.80
CA ASP A 5 2.78 7.44 -6.74
C ASP A 5 3.21 6.82 -5.39
N ILE A 6 4.30 6.03 -5.40
CA ILE A 6 4.84 5.31 -4.24
C ILE A 6 6.35 5.57 -4.15
N ARG A 7 6.83 6.06 -3.00
CA ARG A 7 8.27 6.29 -2.76
C ARG A 7 8.72 5.64 -1.47
N CYS A 8 9.78 4.82 -1.53
CA CYS A 8 10.43 4.29 -0.33
C CYS A 8 11.15 5.41 0.44
N LEU A 9 10.87 5.51 1.74
CA LEU A 9 11.53 6.43 2.67
C LEU A 9 12.60 5.67 3.46
N GLY A 10 13.86 5.89 3.09
CA GLY A 10 15.00 5.25 3.75
C GLY A 10 15.15 3.76 3.45
N SER A 11 16.04 3.11 4.19
CA SER A 11 16.35 1.69 4.08
C SER A 11 15.28 0.80 4.72
N MET A 12 15.09 -0.38 4.15
CA MET A 12 14.26 -1.44 4.74
C MET A 12 14.88 -1.96 6.04
N SER A 13 14.04 -2.16 7.05
CA SER A 13 14.42 -2.87 8.28
C SER A 13 13.96 -4.33 8.20
N TYR A 14 14.81 -5.26 8.62
CA TYR A 14 14.50 -6.68 8.58
C TYR A 14 15.11 -7.40 9.79
N ASN A 15 14.45 -8.49 10.19
CA ASN A 15 14.99 -9.48 11.12
C ASN A 15 14.64 -10.85 10.52
N VAL A 16 15.63 -11.55 9.98
CA VAL A 16 15.44 -12.78 9.21
C VAL A 16 16.39 -13.85 9.72
N ASP A 17 15.82 -14.97 10.14
CA ASP A 17 16.52 -16.20 10.47
C ASP A 17 16.64 -17.05 9.21
N ILE A 18 17.83 -17.59 8.99
CA ILE A 18 18.16 -18.40 7.82
C ILE A 18 18.67 -19.76 8.30
N GLY A 19 18.17 -20.83 7.70
CA GLY A 19 18.65 -22.18 7.98
C GLY A 19 18.74 -23.03 6.72
N VAL A 20 19.60 -24.04 6.78
CA VAL A 20 19.76 -25.04 5.73
C VAL A 20 19.35 -26.40 6.29
N ALA A 21 18.38 -27.04 5.66
CA ALA A 21 17.91 -28.37 6.06
C ALA A 21 17.40 -29.15 4.84
N GLY A 22 17.74 -30.45 4.76
CA GLY A 22 17.23 -31.33 3.70
C GLY A 22 17.60 -30.91 2.28
N GLY A 23 18.75 -30.26 2.08
CA GLY A 23 19.16 -29.75 0.76
C GLY A 23 18.41 -28.48 0.33
N ALA A 24 17.72 -27.80 1.25
CA ALA A 24 17.02 -26.54 0.98
C ALA A 24 17.45 -25.45 1.96
N LEU A 25 17.44 -24.21 1.48
CA LEU A 25 17.50 -23.02 2.30
C LEU A 25 16.07 -22.63 2.67
N TRP A 26 15.85 -22.35 3.95
CA TRP A 26 14.66 -21.66 4.42
C TRP A 26 15.05 -20.35 5.07
N ALA A 27 14.20 -19.34 4.93
CA ALA A 27 14.36 -18.06 5.60
C ALA A 27 13.01 -17.62 6.15
N THR A 28 12.99 -17.19 7.40
CA THR A 28 11.76 -16.72 8.07
C THR A 28 12.05 -15.46 8.86
N GLY A 29 11.07 -14.57 9.01
CA GLY A 29 11.28 -13.40 9.85
C GLY A 29 10.24 -12.31 9.66
N SER A 30 10.69 -11.07 9.84
CA SER A 30 9.85 -9.88 9.70
C SER A 30 10.54 -8.79 8.90
N LEU A 31 9.74 -8.09 8.08
CA LEU A 31 10.18 -6.99 7.23
C LEU A 31 9.36 -5.73 7.53
N LYS A 32 10.01 -4.58 7.38
CA LYS A 32 9.40 -3.28 7.56
C LYS A 32 10.00 -2.26 6.59
N GLN A 33 9.15 -1.62 5.79
CA GLN A 33 9.54 -0.51 4.92
C GLN A 33 8.61 0.68 5.17
N THR A 34 9.22 1.84 5.36
CA THR A 34 8.48 3.11 5.39
C THR A 34 8.34 3.62 3.96
N VAL A 35 7.13 4.02 3.55
CA VAL A 35 6.82 4.52 2.22
C VAL A 35 6.00 5.82 2.30
N GLU A 36 6.19 6.71 1.34
CA GLU A 36 5.31 7.84 1.07
C GLU A 36 4.31 7.40 -0.02
N LEU A 37 3.02 7.56 0.26
CA LEU A 37 1.90 7.22 -0.62
C LEU A 37 1.01 8.44 -0.84
N ARG A 38 0.18 8.41 -1.88
CA ARG A 38 -0.87 9.39 -2.11
C ARG A 38 -2.23 8.84 -1.69
N CYS A 39 -2.99 9.60 -0.91
CA CYS A 39 -4.35 9.23 -0.52
C CYS A 39 -5.30 9.28 -1.72
N VAL A 40 -6.08 8.23 -1.96
CA VAL A 40 -7.05 8.18 -3.08
C VAL A 40 -8.27 9.10 -2.88
N VAL A 41 -8.46 9.66 -1.68
CA VAL A 41 -9.62 10.51 -1.34
C VAL A 41 -9.25 12.00 -1.38
N CYS A 42 -8.24 12.42 -0.62
CA CYS A 42 -7.81 13.83 -0.56
C CYS A 42 -6.64 14.18 -1.48
N LEU A 43 -6.02 13.20 -2.14
CA LEU A 43 -4.87 13.36 -3.05
C LEU A 43 -3.58 13.91 -2.40
N LEU A 44 -3.58 14.09 -1.07
CA LEU A 44 -2.40 14.48 -0.30
C LEU A 44 -1.48 13.27 -0.06
N LYS A 45 -0.19 13.57 0.08
CA LYS A 45 0.83 12.58 0.43
C LYS A 45 0.81 12.27 1.93
N PHE A 46 1.09 11.04 2.29
CA PHE A 46 1.22 10.60 3.67
C PHE A 46 2.23 9.47 3.81
N VAL A 47 2.77 9.31 5.01
CA VAL A 47 3.73 8.24 5.34
C VAL A 47 2.95 7.02 5.84
N HIS A 48 3.31 5.85 5.33
CA HIS A 48 2.76 4.57 5.75
C HIS A 48 3.89 3.56 5.97
N GLU A 49 3.69 2.66 6.92
CA GLU A 49 4.65 1.62 7.25
C GLU A 49 4.14 0.27 6.79
N VAL A 50 4.73 -0.25 5.71
CA VAL A 50 4.44 -1.59 5.22
C VAL A 50 5.14 -2.58 6.14
N ARG A 51 4.37 -3.50 6.72
CA ARG A 51 4.85 -4.53 7.64
C ARG A 51 4.56 -5.92 7.07
N VAL A 52 5.58 -6.77 7.06
CA VAL A 52 5.45 -8.20 6.80
C VAL A 52 5.87 -8.92 8.08
N PRO A 53 4.93 -9.25 8.98
CA PRO A 53 5.27 -9.81 10.29
C PRO A 53 5.75 -11.26 10.23
N ALA A 54 5.41 -11.98 9.15
CA ALA A 54 5.72 -13.40 8.97
C ALA A 54 6.20 -13.66 7.54
N PHE A 55 7.37 -13.12 7.19
CA PHE A 55 8.09 -13.49 5.98
C PHE A 55 8.51 -14.96 6.06
N ALA A 56 8.31 -15.72 4.99
CA ALA A 56 8.76 -17.10 4.91
C ALA A 56 9.03 -17.49 3.45
N MET A 57 10.22 -18.04 3.18
CA MET A 57 10.55 -18.63 1.89
C MET A 57 11.32 -19.93 2.04
N ARG A 58 11.27 -20.76 1.00
CA ARG A 58 12.09 -21.97 0.86
C ARG A 58 12.57 -22.10 -0.57
N THR A 59 13.86 -22.35 -0.76
CA THR A 59 14.45 -22.63 -2.07
C THR A 59 15.36 -23.84 -1.98
N GLU A 60 15.36 -24.68 -3.02
CA GLU A 60 16.24 -25.84 -3.11
C GLU A 60 17.68 -25.38 -3.39
N LEU A 61 18.65 -26.06 -2.78
CA LEU A 61 20.07 -25.83 -2.98
C LEU A 61 20.61 -26.82 -4.00
N HIS A 62 21.28 -26.30 -5.02
CA HIS A 62 21.89 -27.11 -6.08
C HIS A 62 23.41 -27.25 -5.90
N GLY A 63 23.97 -26.60 -4.88
CA GLY A 63 25.41 -26.62 -4.58
C GLY A 63 25.83 -25.41 -3.75
N PRO A 64 27.14 -25.10 -3.69
CA PRO A 64 27.62 -23.85 -3.14
C PRO A 64 27.26 -22.71 -4.08
N GLU A 65 26.13 -22.06 -3.82
CA GLU A 65 25.60 -20.95 -4.61
C GLU A 65 25.28 -19.73 -3.74
N THR A 66 25.37 -18.55 -4.34
CA THR A 66 24.92 -17.31 -3.72
C THR A 66 23.43 -17.15 -4.00
N ILE A 67 22.63 -17.07 -2.94
CA ILE A 67 21.17 -16.91 -3.06
C ILE A 67 20.82 -15.45 -2.83
N ASP A 68 20.23 -14.82 -3.84
CA ASP A 68 19.65 -13.49 -3.72
C ASP A 68 18.25 -13.57 -3.10
N LEU A 69 18.11 -13.11 -1.86
CA LEU A 69 16.82 -13.03 -1.17
C LEU A 69 15.97 -11.84 -1.62
N THR A 70 16.57 -10.86 -2.29
CA THR A 70 15.94 -9.58 -2.64
C THR A 70 14.61 -9.74 -3.41
N PRO A 71 14.47 -10.67 -4.37
CA PRO A 71 13.21 -10.86 -5.09
C PRO A 71 12.05 -11.28 -4.17
N PHE A 72 12.31 -12.21 -3.25
CA PHE A 72 11.31 -12.72 -2.32
C PHE A 72 10.88 -11.64 -1.32
N LEU A 73 11.86 -10.95 -0.74
CA LEU A 73 11.61 -9.84 0.18
C LEU A 73 10.80 -8.72 -0.48
N ARG A 74 11.11 -8.42 -1.75
CA ARG A 74 10.41 -7.40 -2.54
C ARG A 74 8.96 -7.80 -2.81
N GLU A 75 8.72 -9.05 -3.20
CA GLU A 75 7.38 -9.55 -3.50
C GLU A 75 6.48 -9.45 -2.26
N ASP A 76 6.93 -9.97 -1.11
CA ASP A 76 6.16 -9.89 0.14
C ASP A 76 5.84 -8.44 0.52
N LEU A 77 6.79 -7.52 0.33
CA LEU A 77 6.56 -6.11 0.60
C LEU A 77 5.54 -5.50 -0.36
N LEU A 78 5.61 -5.83 -1.66
CA LEU A 78 4.66 -5.35 -2.66
C LEU A 78 3.24 -5.88 -2.40
N LEU A 79 3.10 -7.15 -1.99
CA LEU A 79 1.82 -7.76 -1.64
C LEU A 79 1.18 -7.14 -0.39
N ASN A 80 1.99 -6.60 0.52
CA ASN A 80 1.51 -5.93 1.73
C ASN A 80 1.24 -4.43 1.54
N LEU A 81 1.41 -3.87 0.33
CA LEU A 81 1.00 -2.50 0.06
C LEU A 81 -0.54 -2.37 0.13
N PRO A 82 -1.06 -1.24 0.65
CA PRO A 82 -2.49 -1.02 0.69
C PRO A 82 -3.05 -0.86 -0.74
N PRO A 83 -4.08 -1.64 -1.16
CA PRO A 83 -4.65 -1.55 -2.51
C PRO A 83 -5.37 -0.21 -2.75
N HIS A 84 -5.89 0.40 -1.69
CA HIS A 84 -6.55 1.71 -1.72
C HIS A 84 -6.00 2.58 -0.59
N PRO A 85 -4.86 3.25 -0.79
CA PRO A 85 -4.19 4.03 0.25
C PRO A 85 -5.07 5.19 0.72
N ARG A 86 -5.39 5.21 2.02
CA ARG A 86 -6.08 6.33 2.68
C ARG A 86 -5.29 6.78 3.89
N CYS A 87 -5.11 8.11 4.01
CA CYS A 87 -4.38 8.71 5.12
C CYS A 87 -5.10 8.57 6.48
N ASP A 88 -6.39 8.23 6.47
CA ASP A 88 -7.23 8.06 7.67
C ASP A 88 -7.37 6.61 8.14
N ARG A 89 -6.75 5.65 7.44
CA ARG A 89 -6.92 4.22 7.72
C ARG A 89 -6.34 3.79 9.06
N ASP A 90 -5.18 4.35 9.42
CA ASP A 90 -4.46 4.02 10.65
C ASP A 90 -4.92 4.91 11.83
N GLY A 91 -5.93 5.77 11.63
CA GLY A 91 -6.52 6.62 12.67
C GLY A 91 -5.66 7.83 13.11
N CYS A 92 -4.43 7.96 12.62
CA CYS A 92 -3.50 9.02 13.02
C CYS A 92 -3.82 10.39 12.40
N VAL A 93 -4.51 10.43 11.27
CA VAL A 93 -4.80 11.68 10.54
C VAL A 93 -6.25 11.66 10.08
N VAL A 94 -6.95 12.77 10.24
CA VAL A 94 -8.29 12.89 9.67
C VAL A 94 -8.19 13.41 8.24
N CYS A 95 -8.77 12.67 7.29
CA CYS A 95 -8.83 13.09 5.89
C CYS A 95 -9.77 14.31 5.73
N GLU A 96 -9.23 15.43 5.25
CA GLU A 96 -9.96 16.69 5.09
C GLU A 96 -11.25 16.55 4.24
N VAL A 97 -11.19 15.70 3.21
CA VAL A 97 -12.33 15.48 2.29
C VAL A 97 -13.40 14.61 2.95
N THR A 98 -13.02 13.64 3.78
CA THR A 98 -13.97 12.79 4.51
C THR A 98 -14.73 13.59 5.57
N GLN A 99 -14.06 14.52 6.28
CA GLN A 99 -14.71 15.41 7.25
C GLN A 99 -15.81 16.27 6.61
N ARG A 100 -15.55 16.82 5.41
CA ARG A 100 -16.53 17.67 4.71
C ARG A 100 -17.80 16.92 4.28
N ARG A 101 -17.74 15.59 4.12
CA ARG A 101 -18.92 14.74 3.81
C ARG A 101 -19.72 14.33 5.04
N ALA A 102 -19.10 14.32 6.23
CA ALA A 102 -19.76 13.93 7.48
C ALA A 102 -20.59 15.08 8.10
N ALA A 103 -20.40 16.31 7.65
CA ALA A 103 -21.35 17.37 7.92
C ALA A 103 -22.70 17.02 7.25
N PRO A 104 -23.84 17.07 7.95
CA PRO A 104 -25.13 16.92 7.30
C PRO A 104 -25.29 18.10 6.34
N ALA A 105 -24.95 17.87 5.07
CA ALA A 105 -25.40 18.73 4.01
C ALA A 105 -26.92 18.54 3.96
N GLU A 106 -27.66 19.43 4.61
CA GLU A 106 -28.98 19.82 4.13
C GLU A 106 -28.80 20.30 2.69
N ALA A 107 -28.78 19.33 1.78
CA ALA A 107 -28.66 19.57 0.37
C ALA A 107 -29.97 20.22 -0.07
N LYS A 108 -30.04 21.55 0.01
CA LYS A 108 -30.86 22.32 -0.92
C LYS A 108 -30.41 21.87 -2.31
N ARG A 109 -31.15 20.94 -2.89
CA ARG A 109 -30.89 20.31 -4.19
C ARG A 109 -30.62 21.44 -5.17
N ASN A 110 -29.35 21.65 -5.52
CA ASN A 110 -28.91 22.84 -6.24
C ASN A 110 -29.69 22.93 -7.55
N VAL A 111 -30.44 24.02 -7.73
CA VAL A 111 -31.22 24.35 -8.93
C VAL A 111 -30.38 24.24 -10.21
N ALA A 112 -29.05 24.44 -10.09
CA ALA A 112 -28.08 24.28 -11.17
C ALA A 112 -28.09 22.89 -11.84
N TRP A 113 -28.44 21.82 -11.12
CA TRP A 113 -28.47 20.46 -11.67
C TRP A 113 -29.82 20.04 -12.26
N SER A 114 -30.87 20.86 -12.09
CA SER A 114 -32.19 20.60 -12.71
C SER A 114 -32.17 20.64 -14.24
N ALA A 115 -31.11 21.22 -14.83
CA ALA A 115 -30.87 21.16 -16.27
C ALA A 115 -30.59 19.74 -16.78
N LEU A 116 -30.03 18.86 -15.94
CA LEU A 116 -29.77 17.47 -16.30
C LEU A 116 -31.05 16.64 -16.43
N ASP A 117 -32.11 17.00 -15.71
CA ASP A 117 -33.41 16.32 -15.79
C ASP A 117 -34.10 16.50 -17.16
N LYS A 118 -33.62 17.47 -17.97
CA LYS A 118 -34.15 17.78 -19.31
C LYS A 118 -33.36 17.12 -20.44
N LEU A 119 -32.29 16.38 -20.15
CA LEU A 119 -31.48 15.70 -21.16
C LEU A 119 -32.21 14.46 -21.69
N LYS A 120 -32.74 14.56 -22.91
CA LYS A 120 -33.27 13.40 -23.65
C LYS A 120 -32.10 12.63 -24.27
N ILE A 121 -31.62 11.60 -23.57
CA ILE A 121 -30.63 10.66 -24.11
C ILE A 121 -31.36 9.79 -25.15
N LYS A 122 -31.04 9.98 -26.44
CA LYS A 122 -31.45 9.02 -27.48
C LYS A 122 -30.52 7.81 -27.40
N ARG A 123 -31.12 6.63 -27.38
CA ARG A 123 -30.46 5.33 -27.27
C ARG A 123 -29.79 4.94 -28.59
#